data_AF-A0A7J4SS84-F1
#
_entry.id   AF-A0A7J4SS84-F1
#
_cell.length_a   1.000
_cell.length_b   1.000
_cell.length_c   1.000
_cell.angle_alpha   90.00
_cell.angle_beta   90.00
_cell.angle_gamma   90.00
#
_symmetry.space_group_name_H-M   'P 1'
#
loop_
_entity.id
_entity.type
_entity.pdbx_description
1 polymer ?
#
loop_
_entity_poly.entity_id
_entity_poly.type
_entity_poly.pdbx_seq_one_letter_code
_entity_poly.pdbx_strand_id
1 'polypeptide(L)'
;MSLAELACWLERNHATAPEAYINTVKESSTILDITEEIATGAGKNLCELRKTAPDFGMIDAIIYTQAASSGIQLLTGDPHFKKLANVEFVE
;
A
#
# COMPACT_ATOMS: atom_id res chain seq x y z
N MET A 1 -4.09 -1.98 -1.31
CA MET A 1 -4.19 -2.83 -0.10
C MET A 1 -3.01 -3.80 -0.07
N SER A 2 -2.31 -3.85 1.05
CA SER A 2 -1.21 -4.77 1.35
C SER A 2 -1.71 -6.06 2.03
N LEU A 3 -0.87 -7.11 2.06
CA LEU A 3 -1.19 -8.34 2.80
C LEU A 3 -1.36 -8.11 4.31
N ALA A 4 -0.61 -7.16 4.88
CA ALA A 4 -0.71 -6.80 6.30
C ALA A 4 -2.08 -6.17 6.62
N GLU A 5 -2.56 -5.27 5.77
CA GLU A 5 -3.90 -4.67 5.92
C GLU A 5 -5.01 -5.70 5.75
N LEU A 6 -4.87 -6.61 4.78
CA LEU A 6 -5.82 -7.71 4.58
C LEU A 6 -5.90 -8.60 5.83
N ALA A 7 -4.76 -9.03 6.38
CA ALA A 7 -4.72 -9.83 7.59
C ALA A 7 -5.37 -9.10 8.78
N CYS A 8 -5.04 -7.83 9.00
CA CYS A 8 -5.66 -7.02 10.05
C CYS A 8 -7.18 -6.91 9.86
N TRP A 9 -7.65 -6.70 8.63
CA TRP A 9 -9.08 -6.63 8.32
C TRP A 9 -9.78 -7.96 8.61
N LEU A 10 -9.17 -9.09 8.25
CA LEU A 10 -9.74 -10.42 8.50
C LEU A 10 -9.88 -10.71 10.00
N GLU A 11 -8.84 -10.40 10.79
CA GLU A 11 -8.86 -10.53 12.25
C GLU A 11 -9.92 -9.64 12.89
N ARG A 12 -9.96 -8.35 12.50
CA ARG A 12 -10.92 -7.39 13.02
C ARG A 12 -12.38 -7.78 12.75
N ASN A 13 -12.62 -8.52 11.67
CA ASN A 13 -13.96 -8.97 11.28
C ASN A 13 -14.24 -10.43 11.65
N HIS A 14 -13.37 -11.09 12.41
CA HIS A 14 -13.54 -12.48 12.85
C HIS A 14 -13.82 -13.46 11.69
N ALA A 15 -13.06 -13.32 10.59
CA ALA A 15 -13.19 -14.24 9.46
C ALA A 15 -12.98 -15.70 9.90
N THR A 16 -13.80 -16.61 9.38
CA THR A 16 -13.80 -18.03 9.78
C THR A 16 -12.62 -18.84 9.25
N ALA A 17 -11.93 -18.35 8.22
CA ALA A 17 -10.78 -19.00 7.59
C ALA A 17 -9.82 -17.95 6.97
N PRO A 18 -9.16 -17.11 7.80
CA PRO A 18 -8.36 -15.98 7.30
C PRO A 18 -7.24 -16.41 6.35
N GLU A 19 -6.61 -17.57 6.56
CA GLU A 19 -5.55 -18.09 5.69
C GLU A 19 -6.05 -18.42 4.29
N ALA A 20 -7.29 -18.90 4.16
CA ALA A 20 -7.88 -19.20 2.86
C ALA A 20 -8.04 -17.93 2.02
N TYR A 21 -8.53 -16.84 2.62
CA TYR A 21 -8.64 -15.54 1.94
C TYR A 21 -7.27 -15.00 1.50
N ILE A 22 -6.27 -15.07 2.37
CA ILE A 22 -4.90 -14.63 2.05
C ILE A 22 -4.34 -15.46 0.89
N ASN A 23 -4.53 -16.78 0.91
CA ASN A 23 -4.05 -17.66 -0.16
C ASN A 23 -4.72 -17.35 -1.51
N THR A 24 -6.04 -17.16 -1.54
CA THR A 24 -6.74 -16.78 -2.77
C THR A 24 -6.20 -15.47 -3.36
N VAL A 25 -5.96 -14.45 -2.53
CA VAL A 25 -5.36 -13.19 -2.99
C VAL A 25 -3.95 -13.40 -3.53
N LYS A 26 -3.14 -14.24 -2.88
CA LYS A 26 -1.78 -14.56 -3.34
C LYS A 26 -1.77 -15.34 -4.65
N GLU A 27 -2.71 -16.25 -4.87
CA GLU A 27 -2.83 -17.03 -6.11
C GLU A 27 -3.23 -16.18 -7.31
N SER A 28 -3.98 -15.09 -7.08
CA SER A 28 -4.44 -14.18 -8.14
C SER A 28 -3.56 -12.94 -8.32
N SER A 29 -2.45 -12.81 -7.58
CA SER A 29 -1.65 -11.57 -7.52
C SER A 29 -0.15 -11.85 -7.57
N THR A 30 0.62 -10.87 -8.05
CA THR A 30 2.07 -10.85 -7.84
C THR A 30 2.37 -10.15 -6.51
N ILE A 31 3.05 -10.84 -5.60
CA ILE A 31 3.46 -10.27 -4.31
C ILE A 31 4.83 -9.62 -4.47
N LEU A 32 4.94 -8.35 -4.11
CA LEU A 32 6.19 -7.60 -4.08
C LEU A 32 6.68 -7.50 -2.64
N ASP A 33 7.87 -8.02 -2.37
CA ASP A 33 8.50 -7.93 -1.05
C ASP A 33 9.05 -6.53 -0.79
N ILE A 34 9.00 -6.10 0.47
CA ILE A 34 9.60 -4.83 0.89
C ILE A 34 11.11 -5.03 1.04
N THR A 35 11.88 -4.44 0.14
CA THR A 35 13.35 -4.44 0.23
C THR A 35 13.85 -3.29 1.12
N GLU A 36 15.12 -3.34 1.54
CA GLU A 36 15.77 -2.25 2.28
C GLU A 36 15.74 -0.93 1.50
N GLU A 37 15.96 -0.98 0.19
CA GLU A 37 15.91 0.19 -0.69
C GLU A 37 14.53 0.83 -0.69
N ILE A 38 13.46 0.02 -0.77
CA ILE A 38 12.09 0.52 -0.73
C ILE A 38 11.75 1.06 0.66
N ALA A 39 12.12 0.36 1.73
CA ALA A 39 11.86 0.81 3.09
C ALA A 39 12.53 2.16 3.40
N THR A 40 13.81 2.30 3.04
CA THR A 40 14.56 3.54 3.25
C THR A 40 14.10 4.66 2.31
N GLY A 41 13.79 4.34 1.05
CA GLY A 41 13.23 5.26 0.07
C GLY A 41 11.87 5.81 0.50
N ALA A 42 10.99 4.94 1.03
CA ALA A 42 9.68 5.32 1.53
C ALA A 42 9.77 6.31 2.69
N GLY A 43 10.75 6.15 3.60
CA GLY A 43 10.99 7.11 4.67
C GLY A 43 11.37 8.50 4.15
N LYS A 44 12.21 8.56 3.10
CA LYS A 44 12.58 9.85 2.46
C LYS A 44 11.38 10.48 1.75
N ASN A 45 10.63 9.69 0.99
CA ASN A 45 9.42 10.16 0.30
C ASN A 45 8.35 10.63 1.28
N LEU A 46 8.18 9.96 2.42
CA LEU A 46 7.22 10.35 3.44
C LEU A 46 7.51 11.76 3.99
N CYS A 47 8.78 12.10 4.21
CA CYS A 47 9.15 13.46 4.64
C CYS A 47 8.73 14.53 3.62
N GLU A 48 8.84 14.23 2.32
CA GLU A 48 8.39 15.13 1.26
C GLU A 48 6.86 15.21 1.18
N LEU A 49 6.17 14.07 1.20
CA LEU A 49 4.71 13.99 1.17
C LEU A 49 4.08 14.75 2.35
N ARG A 50 4.64 14.61 3.56
CA ARG A 50 4.16 15.28 4.77
C ARG A 50 4.33 16.79 4.79
N LYS A 51 5.08 17.39 3.86
CA LYS A 51 5.08 18.85 3.65
C LYS A 51 3.71 19.35 3.18
N THR A 52 2.94 18.48 2.52
CA THR A 52 1.63 18.82 1.93
C THR A 52 0.47 18.00 2.53
N ALA A 53 0.74 16.79 3.03
CA ALA A 53 -0.22 15.91 3.70
C ALA A 53 0.36 15.44 5.05
N PRO A 54 0.29 16.25 6.13
CA PRO A 54 0.98 15.96 7.40
C PRO A 54 0.60 14.63 8.06
N ASP A 55 -0.60 14.12 7.76
CA ASP A 55 -1.18 12.89 8.29
C ASP A 55 -0.89 11.65 7.43
N PHE A 56 -0.11 11.78 6.34
CA PHE A 56 0.21 10.65 5.46
C PHE A 56 0.87 9.49 6.22
N GLY A 57 0.37 8.27 6.02
CA GLY A 57 0.79 7.06 6.73
C GLY A 57 2.13 6.49 6.23
N MET A 58 2.85 5.79 7.11
CA MET A 58 4.10 5.11 6.69
C MET A 58 3.82 3.93 5.75
N ILE A 59 2.77 3.14 6.00
CA ILE A 59 2.39 2.02 5.13
C ILE A 59 1.98 2.55 3.75
N ASP A 60 1.21 3.63 3.70
CA ASP A 60 0.84 4.30 2.45
C ASP A 60 2.06 4.78 1.67
N ALA A 61 3.06 5.34 2.37
CA ALA A 61 4.30 5.78 1.73
C ALA A 61 5.12 4.61 1.19
N ILE A 62 5.12 3.46 1.86
CA ILE A 62 5.76 2.24 1.35
C ILE A 62 5.05 1.76 0.08
N ILE A 63 3.71 1.68 0.09
CA ILE A 63 2.92 1.27 -1.07
C ILE A 63 3.15 2.20 -2.26
N TYR A 64 3.08 3.51 -2.03
CA TYR A 64 3.34 4.54 -3.04
C TYR A 64 4.74 4.42 -3.63
N THR A 65 5.76 4.30 -2.77
CA THR A 65 7.16 4.20 -3.19
C THR A 65 7.42 2.91 -3.96
N GLN A 66 6.88 1.77 -3.51
CA GLN A 66 6.99 0.51 -4.23
C GLN A 66 6.38 0.60 -5.64
N ALA A 67 5.18 1.18 -5.75
CA ALA A 67 4.51 1.34 -7.04
C ALA A 67 5.32 2.21 -8.00
N ALA A 68 5.77 3.38 -7.53
CA ALA A 68 6.60 4.30 -8.31
C ALA A 68 7.94 3.67 -8.75
N SER A 69 8.66 3.02 -7.83
CA SER A 69 9.94 2.37 -8.14
C SER A 69 9.80 1.18 -9.08
N SER A 70 8.64 0.53 -9.11
CA SER A 70 8.35 -0.61 -10.00
C SER A 70 7.77 -0.19 -11.35
N GLY A 71 7.52 1.11 -11.58
CA GLY A 71 6.83 1.60 -12.78
C GLY A 71 5.38 1.13 -12.89
N ILE A 72 4.74 0.80 -11.76
CA ILE A 72 3.37 0.30 -11.68
C ILE A 72 2.45 1.45 -11.27
N GLN A 73 1.30 1.60 -11.92
CA GLN A 73 0.29 2.58 -11.52
C GLN A 73 -0.43 2.13 -10.24
N LEU A 74 -0.53 3.02 -9.25
CA LEU A 74 -1.26 2.74 -8.01
C LEU A 74 -2.75 3.05 -8.17
N LEU A 75 -3.60 2.03 -8.02
CA LEU A 75 -5.06 2.18 -8.02
C LEU A 75 -5.58 2.29 -6.58
N THR A 76 -6.28 3.37 -6.23
CA THR A 76 -6.83 3.55 -4.89
C THR A 76 -8.03 4.51 -4.86
N GLY A 77 -8.92 4.34 -3.89
CA GLY A 77 -9.96 5.31 -3.55
C GLY A 77 -9.61 6.17 -2.32
N ASP A 78 -8.39 6.03 -1.80
CA ASP A 78 -7.95 6.76 -0.62
C ASP A 78 -7.62 8.24 -0.95
N PRO A 79 -8.34 9.21 -0.34
CA PRO A 79 -8.13 10.63 -0.61
C PRO A 79 -6.72 11.14 -0.34
N HIS A 80 -5.93 10.48 0.53
CA HIS A 80 -4.54 10.87 0.80
C HIS A 80 -3.66 10.81 -0.45
N PHE A 81 -4.02 9.97 -1.43
CA PHE A 81 -3.30 9.81 -2.68
C PHE A 81 -3.83 10.70 -3.81
N LYS A 82 -4.89 11.48 -3.56
CA LYS A 82 -5.53 12.30 -4.58
C LYS A 82 -4.53 13.33 -5.11
N LYS A 83 -4.35 13.37 -6.44
CA LYS A 83 -3.41 14.24 -7.17
C LYS A 83 -1.93 13.86 -7.04
N LEU A 84 -1.58 12.73 -6.44
CA LEU A 84 -0.21 12.22 -6.54
C LEU A 84 0.05 11.69 -7.96
N ALA A 85 1.29 11.80 -8.41
CA ALA A 85 1.71 11.24 -9.69
C ALA A 85 1.64 9.70 -9.63
N ASN A 86 1.43 9.05 -10.78
CA ASN A 86 1.39 7.59 -10.87
C ASN A 86 0.28 6.94 -10.02
N VAL A 87 -0.81 7.68 -9.75
CA VAL A 87 -2.02 7.19 -9.06
C VAL A 87 -3.22 7.30 -9.99
N GLU A 88 -3.94 6.19 -10.15
CA GLU A 88 -5.31 6.18 -10.66
C GLU A 88 -6.26 6.24 -9.46
N PHE A 89 -7.07 7.30 -9.38
CA PHE A 89 -8.02 7.48 -8.28
C PHE A 89 -9.41 7.03 -8.70
N VAL A 90 -10.04 6.14 -7.92
CA VAL A 90 -11.41 5.68 -8.14
C VAL A 90 -12.35 6.21 -7.07
N GLU A 91 -13.50 6.76 -7.51
CA GLU A 91 -14.57 7.29 -6.64
C GLU A 91 -15.51 6.20 -6.11
#